data_AF-A0A1S2KJN8-F1
#
_entry.id   AF-A0A1S2KJN8-F1
#
_cell.length_a   1.000
_cell.length_b   1.000
_cell.length_c   1.000
_cell.angle_alpha   90.00
_cell.angle_beta   90.00
_cell.angle_gamma   90.00
#
_symmetry.space_group_name_H-M   'P 1'
#
loop_
_entity.id
_entity.type
_entity.pdbx_description
1 polymer ?
#
loop_
_entity_poly.entity_id
_entity_poly.type
_entity_poly.pdbx_seq_one_letter_code
_entity_poly.pdbx_strand_id
1 'polypeptide(L)' 'MITLTAPSNVVRCVQCTGPIRHPGDYQPYECADCGRHVYMRDGLIRPGYHWEIVDDWLTSVETVDADD' A
#
# COMPACT_ATOMS: atom_id res chain seq x y z
N MET A 1 -1.06 21.58 9.42
CA MET A 1 -1.39 20.15 9.37
C MET A 1 -0.83 19.64 8.05
N ILE A 2 0.15 18.74 8.07
CA ILE A 2 0.73 18.21 6.83
C ILE A 2 -0.26 17.16 6.35
N THR A 3 -1.05 17.49 5.33
CA THR A 3 -1.97 16.52 4.71
C THR A 3 -1.09 15.56 3.90
N LEU A 4 -0.66 14.47 4.51
CA LEU A 4 0.01 13.36 3.82
C LEU A 4 -0.96 12.90 2.71
N THR A 5 -0.70 13.34 1.49
CA THR A 5 -1.54 13.03 0.34
C THR A 5 -1.02 11.72 -0.22
N ALA A 6 -1.84 10.67 -0.17
CA ALA A 6 -1.43 9.37 -0.66
C ALA A 6 -1.13 9.43 -2.18
N PRO A 7 -0.05 8.80 -2.64
CA PRO A 7 0.32 8.78 -4.06
C PRO A 7 -0.72 8.02 -4.90
N SER A 8 -0.76 8.27 -6.22
CA SER A 8 -1.79 7.70 -7.10
C SER A 8 -1.74 6.17 -7.21
N ASN A 9 -0.56 5.57 -7.01
CA ASN A 9 -0.32 4.13 -7.00
C ASN A 9 -0.41 3.51 -5.59
N VAL A 10 -0.97 4.22 -4.60
CA VAL A 10 -1.21 3.66 -3.26
C VAL A 10 -2.12 2.44 -3.33
N VAL A 11 -1.76 1.39 -2.59
CA VAL A 11 -2.58 0.21 -2.40
C VAL A 11 -3.85 0.64 -1.65
N ARG A 12 -5.01 0.23 -2.18
CA ARG A 12 -6.31 0.61 -1.62
C ARG A 12 -6.93 -0.53 -0.83
N CYS A 13 -7.59 -0.18 0.26
CA CYS A 13 -8.36 -1.11 1.05
C CYS A 13 -9.49 -1.71 0.21
N VAL A 14 -9.62 -3.04 0.22
CA VAL A 14 -10.69 -3.76 -0.50
C VAL A 14 -12.10 -3.39 -0.06
N GLN A 15 -12.26 -2.85 1.15
CA GLN A 15 -13.57 -2.55 1.73
C GLN A 15 -14.02 -1.11 1.50
N CYS A 16 -13.15 -0.12 1.73
CA CYS A 16 -13.50 1.30 1.63
C CYS A 16 -12.75 2.05 0.52
N THR A 17 -11.85 1.38 -0.21
CA THR A 17 -10.96 1.98 -1.23
C THR A 17 -10.04 3.09 -0.70
N GLY A 18 -9.96 3.25 0.63
CA GLY A 18 -9.07 4.17 1.30
C GLY A 18 -7.59 3.76 1.17
N PRO A 19 -6.66 4.72 1.26
CA PRO A 19 -5.24 4.45 1.12
C PRO A 19 -4.73 3.62 2.30
N ILE A 20 -3.87 2.65 2.00
CA ILE A 20 -3.20 1.83 3.01
C ILE A 20 -1.84 2.44 3.32
N ARG A 21 -1.55 2.60 4.61
CA ARG A 21 -0.29 3.07 5.15
C ARG A 21 0.41 1.97 5.95
N HIS A 22 1.70 2.13 6.12
CA HIS A 22 2.52 1.32 7.00
C HIS A 22 2.67 2.06 8.35
N PRO A 23 2.01 1.62 9.43
CA PRO A 23 1.96 2.39 10.67
C PRO A 23 3.24 2.32 11.54
N GLY A 24 4.31 1.63 11.12
CA GLY A 24 5.51 1.44 11.94
C GLY A 24 6.51 0.50 11.30
N ASP A 25 7.32 -0.23 12.07
CA ASP A 25 8.29 -1.21 11.55
C ASP A 25 7.73 -2.64 11.44
N TYR A 26 6.46 -2.82 11.84
CA TYR A 26 5.84 -4.13 11.98
C TYR A 26 4.51 -4.20 11.23
N GLN A 27 4.32 -5.29 10.49
CA GLN A 27 3.03 -5.69 9.95
C GLN A 27 2.06 -6.04 11.09
N PRO A 28 0.75 -5.81 10.94
CA PRO A 28 0.02 -5.52 9.69
C PRO A 28 0.02 -4.05 9.23
N TYR A 29 -0.21 -3.83 7.93
CA TYR A 29 -0.52 -2.52 7.36
C TYR A 29 -1.88 -2.03 7.85
N GLU A 30 -2.15 -0.72 7.74
CA GLU A 30 -3.39 -0.12 8.22
C GLU A 30 -4.03 0.76 7.14
N CYS A 31 -5.35 0.64 6.94
CA CYS A 31 -6.07 1.62 6.13
C CYS A 31 -6.24 2.94 6.89
N ALA A 32 -5.79 4.06 6.32
CA ALA A 32 -5.89 5.36 6.96
C ALA A 32 -7.33 5.88 7.11
N ASP A 33 -8.28 5.31 6.36
CA ASP A 33 -9.68 5.74 6.33
C ASP A 33 -10.56 4.93 7.30
N CYS A 34 -10.46 3.60 7.25
CA CYS A 34 -11.27 2.71 8.08
C CYS A 34 -10.53 2.09 9.28
N GLY A 35 -9.21 2.29 9.41
CA GLY A 35 -8.39 1.75 10.50
C GLY A 35 -8.20 0.23 10.47
N ARG A 36 -8.56 -0.43 9.36
CA ARG A 36 -8.50 -1.89 9.26
C ARG A 36 -7.07 -2.36 9.03
N HIS A 37 -6.67 -3.39 9.75
CA HIS A 37 -5.41 -4.09 9.52
C HIS A 37 -5.47 -4.96 8.25
N VAL A 38 -4.48 -4.79 7.39
CA VAL A 38 -4.32 -5.44 6.08
C VAL A 38 -2.94 -6.11 6.03
N TYR A 39 -2.87 -7.31 5.49
CA TYR A 39 -1.62 -8.04 5.28
C TYR A 39 -1.23 -8.02 3.81
N MET A 40 0.04 -8.31 3.48
CA MET A 40 0.50 -8.43 2.08
C MET A 40 -0.38 -9.32 1.21
N ARG A 41 -0.83 -10.45 1.78
CA ARG A 41 -1.71 -11.40 1.11
C ARG A 41 -3.14 -10.90 0.88
N ASP A 42 -3.57 -9.89 1.65
CA ASP A 42 -4.96 -9.41 1.69
C ASP A 42 -5.18 -8.16 0.84
N GLY A 43 -4.11 -7.49 0.41
CA GLY A 43 -4.24 -6.36 -0.52
C GLY A 43 -4.17 -6.79 -1.97
N LEU A 44 -4.74 -5.96 -2.83
CA LEU A 44 -4.80 -6.17 -4.27
C LEU A 44 -3.40 -6.02 -4.89
N ILE A 45 -2.62 -7.10 -4.90
CA ILE A 45 -1.40 -7.19 -5.72
C ILE A 45 -1.82 -7.68 -7.10
N ARG A 46 -1.55 -6.87 -8.12
CA ARG A 46 -1.59 -7.36 -9.51
C ARG A 46 -0.37 -8.26 -9.74
N PRO A 47 -0.51 -9.37 -10.48
CA PRO A 47 0.65 -10.16 -10.88
C PRO A 47 1.63 -9.27 -11.65
N GLY A 48 2.93 -9.35 -11.33
CA GLY A 48 3.95 -8.44 -11.86
C GLY A 48 4.07 -7.11 -11.10
N TYR A 49 3.51 -6.99 -9.89
CA TYR A 49 3.69 -5.83 -9.02
C TYR A 49 4.11 -6.29 -7.62
N HIS A 50 4.87 -5.47 -6.92
CA HIS A 50 5.22 -5.64 -5.51
C HIS A 50 4.83 -4.40 -4.71
N TRP A 51 4.87 -4.51 -3.39
CA TRP A 51 4.56 -3.39 -2.51
C TRP A 51 5.83 -2.72 -2.02
N GLU A 52 5.88 -1.40 -2.17
CA GLU A 52 6.93 -0.56 -1.62
C GLU A 52 6.32 0.47 -0.68
N ILE A 53 7.07 0.81 0.37
CA ILE A 53 6.67 1.83 1.34
C ILE A 53 7.31 3.15 0.90
N VAL A 54 6.47 4.11 0.50
CA VAL A 54 6.89 5.44 0.04
C VAL A 54 6.16 6.46 0.90
N ASP A 55 6.90 7.27 1.67
CA ASP A 55 6.33 8.27 2.58
C ASP A 55 5.24 7.71 3.51
N ASP A 56 5.53 6.57 4.16
CA ASP A 56 4.59 5.79 5.00
C ASP A 56 3.38 5.20 4.26
N TRP A 57 3.25 5.40 2.95
CA TRP A 57 2.18 4.83 2.13
C TRP A 57 2.62 3.53 1.48
N LEU A 58 1.72 2.56 1.47
CA LEU A 58 1.93 1.31 0.76
C LEU A 58 1.60 1.52 -0.70
N THR A 59 2.58 1.43 -1.59
CA THR A 59 2.42 1.68 -3.01
C THR A 59 2.63 0.41 -3.82
N SER A 60 1.83 0.23 -4.87
CA SER A 60 2.01 -0.87 -5.81
C SER A 60 2.98 -0.41 -6.91
N VAL A 61 4.11 -1.09 -7.03
CA VAL A 61 5.15 -0.78 -8.02
C VAL A 61 5.32 -1.99 -8.93
N GLU A 62 5.41 -1.76 -10.24
CA GLU A 62 5.59 -2.82 -11.23
C GLU A 62 6.95 -3.48 -11.02
N THR A 63 6.98 -4.81 -10.95
CA THR A 63 8.22 -5.56 -11.05
C THR A 63 8.65 -5.52 -12.51
N VAL A 64 9.60 -4.64 -12.83
CA VAL A 64 10.28 -4.70 -14.12
C VAL A 64 11.13 -5.97 -14.10
N ASP A 65 10.71 -7.01 -14.83
CA ASP A 65 11.61 -8.09 -15.20
C ASP A 65 12.70 -7.44 -16.06
N ALA A 66 13.88 -7.27 -15.48
CA ALA A 66 15.06 -6.86 -16.24
C ALA A 66 15.46 -8.06 -17.12
N ASP A 67 14.86 -8.13 -18.31
CA ASP A 67 15.32 -8.99 -19.40
C ASP A 67 16.68 -8.43 -19.86
N ASP A 68 17.76 -9.15 -19.51
CA ASP A 68 19.16 -8.94 -19.95
C ASP A 68 19.40 -9.63 -21.30
#